data_AF-A0A536QY67-F1
#
_entry.id   AF-A0A536QY67-F1
#
_cell.length_a   1.000
_cell.length_b   1.000
_cell.length_c   1.000
_cell.angle_alpha   90.00
_cell.angle_beta   90.00
_cell.angle_gamma   90.00
#
_symmetry.space_group_name_H-M   'P 1'
#
loop_
_entity.id
_entity.type
_entity.pdbx_description
1 polymer ?
#
loop_
_entity_poly.entity_id
_entity_poly.type
_entity_poly.pdbx_seq_one_letter_code
_entity_poly.pdbx_strand_id
1 'polypeptide(L)' 'MKLARIVRVVVVVAILGLVVTLALAFRRDPHDIRTGTVNKPAPAFTLQRLDGSGQVSLADLSGKVVVVNFFA' A
#
# COMPACT_ATOMS: atom_id res chain seq x y z
N MET A 1 -25.79 30.41 26.23
CA MET A 1 -24.37 30.84 26.12
C MET A 1 -23.36 29.77 26.57
N LYS A 2 -23.52 29.14 27.75
CA LYS A 2 -22.57 28.11 28.25
C LYS A 2 -22.49 26.85 27.37
N LEU A 3 -23.62 26.33 26.90
CA LEU A 3 -23.66 25.14 26.03
C LEU A 3 -22.92 25.36 24.70
N ALA A 4 -23.15 26.50 24.04
CA ALA A 4 -22.43 26.86 22.81
C ALA A 4 -20.91 26.98 23.02
N ARG A 5 -20.48 27.48 24.20
CA ARG A 5 -19.06 27.54 24.56
C ARG A 5 -18.47 26.14 24.74
N ILE A 6 -19.19 25.23 25.40
CA ILE A 6 -18.77 23.84 25.59
C ILE A 6 -18.63 23.13 24.24
N VAL A 7 -19.63 23.24 23.36
CA VAL A 7 -19.60 22.64 22.02
C VAL A 7 -18.41 23.13 21.21
N ARG A 8 -18.12 24.44 21.21
CA ARG A 8 -16.95 24.99 20.53
C ARG A 8 -15.64 24.41 21.04
N VAL A 9 -15.50 24.27 22.36
CA VAL A 9 -14.29 23.67 22.97
C VAL A 9 -14.16 22.20 22.56
N VAL A 10 -15.25 21.43 22.58
CA VAL A 10 -15.24 20.02 22.16
C VAL A 10 -14.80 19.88 20.70
N VAL A 11 -15.33 20.73 19.81
CA VAL A 11 -14.94 20.73 18.39
C VAL A 11 -13.45 21.05 18.22
N VAL A 12 -12.93 22.06 18.92
CA VAL A 12 -11.50 22.40 18.86
C VAL A 12 -10.63 21.24 19.35
N VAL A 13 -11.00 20.60 20.45
CA VAL A 13 -10.27 19.44 20.98
C VAL A 13 -10.31 18.27 20.00
N ALA A 14 -11.45 18.00 19.36
CA ALA A 14 -11.57 16.95 18.35
C ALA A 14 -10.67 17.21 17.13
N ILE A 15 -10.65 18.45 16.63
CA ILE A 15 -9.78 18.86 15.53
C ILE A 15 -8.30 18.72 15.92
N LEU A 16 -7.91 19.16 17.12
CA LEU A 16 -6.54 19.01 17.60
C LEU A 16 -6.13 17.54 17.70
N GLY A 17 -7.02 16.68 18.22
CA GLY A 17 -6.81 15.24 18.26
C GLY A 17 -6.61 14.62 16.87
N LEU A 18 -7.41 15.04 15.89
CA LEU A 18 -7.26 14.62 14.50
C LEU A 18 -5.91 15.07 13.92
N VAL A 19 -5.54 16.34 14.10
CA VAL A 19 -4.27 16.89 13.61
C VAL A 19 -3.08 16.14 14.20
N VAL A 20 -3.08 15.88 15.51
CA VAL A 20 -2.03 15.10 16.17
C VAL A 20 -1.96 13.68 15.60
N THR A 21 -3.10 13.02 15.42
CA THR A 21 -3.17 11.65 14.88
C THR A 21 -2.57 11.58 13.48
N LEU A 22 -2.97 12.50 12.59
CA LEU A 22 -2.44 12.59 11.23
C LEU A 22 -0.94 12.91 11.25
N ALA A 23 -0.51 13.87 12.07
CA ALA A 23 0.89 14.24 12.20
C ALA A 23 1.77 13.09 12.72
N LEU A 24 1.21 12.15 13.49
CA LEU A 24 1.92 10.93 13.91
C LEU A 24 1.90 9.85 12.82
N ALA A 25 0.78 9.68 12.11
CA ALA A 25 0.63 8.71 11.03
C ALA A 25 1.60 8.98 9.87
N PHE A 26 1.82 10.25 9.53
CA PHE A 26 2.70 10.65 8.43
C PHE A 26 4.20 10.73 8.78
N ARG A 27 4.63 10.29 9.97
CA ARG A 27 6.07 10.33 10.35
C ARG A 27 6.91 9.22 9.74
N ARG A 28 6.29 8.13 9.27
CA ARG A 28 7.02 7.03 8.63
C ARG A 28 7.41 7.46 7.22
N ASP A 29 8.65 7.19 6.85
CA ASP A 29 9.07 7.34 5.46
C ASP A 29 8.23 6.38 4.60
N PRO A 30 7.41 6.87 3.67
CA PRO A 30 6.62 6.01 2.79
C PRO A 30 7.50 5.18 1.84
N HIS A 31 8.80 5.48 1.74
CA HIS A 31 9.78 4.69 0.99
C HIS A 31 10.47 3.62 1.84
N ASP A 32 10.30 3.58 3.17
CA ASP A 32 10.76 2.48 4.03
C ASP A 32 9.78 1.29 3.94
N ILE A 33 9.37 0.95 2.72
CA ILE A 33 8.83 -0.37 2.45
C ILE A 33 10.05 -1.27 2.40
N ARG A 34 10.32 -1.97 3.51
CA ARG A 34 11.25 -3.09 3.52
C ARG A 34 10.71 -4.17 2.59
N THR A 35 11.01 -4.05 1.31
CA THR A 35 10.67 -5.02 0.27
C THR A 35 11.50 -6.27 0.55
N GLY A 36 10.94 -7.14 1.40
CA GLY A 36 11.61 -8.36 1.88
C GLY A 36 11.93 -9.39 0.80
N THR A 37 11.73 -9.04 -0.47
CA THR A 37 11.91 -9.88 -1.66
C THR A 37 13.00 -9.37 -2.61
N VAL A 38 13.60 -8.19 -2.36
CA VAL A 38 14.75 -7.71 -3.15
C VAL A 38 15.93 -8.68 -2.98
N ASN A 39 16.63 -8.98 -4.08
CA ASN A 39 17.73 -9.95 -4.16
C ASN A 39 17.35 -11.39 -3.75
N LYS A 40 16.06 -11.70 -3.66
CA LYS A 40 15.58 -13.08 -3.52
C LYS A 40 15.10 -13.62 -4.87
N PRO A 41 15.14 -14.94 -5.08
CA PRO A 41 14.52 -15.55 -6.25
C PRO A 41 13.05 -15.14 -6.36
N ALA A 42 12.61 -14.77 -7.56
CA ALA A 42 11.21 -14.50 -7.81
C ALA A 42 10.38 -15.79 -7.58
N PRO A 43 9.24 -15.73 -6.87
CA PRO A 43 8.40 -16.90 -6.67
C PRO A 43 7.95 -17.51 -8.00
N ALA A 44 8.11 -18.82 -8.14
CA ALA A 44 7.63 -19.53 -9.31
C ALA A 44 6.10 -19.53 -9.33
N PHE A 45 5.53 -19.23 -10.49
CA PHE A 45 4.10 -19.35 -10.73
C PHE A 45 3.82 -19.77 -12.17
N THR A 46 2.65 -20.35 -12.37
CA THR A 46 2.06 -20.62 -13.67
C THR A 46 0.61 -20.16 -13.64
N LEU A 47 0.21 -19.35 -14.61
CA LEU A 47 -1.14 -18.79 -14.70
C LEU A 47 -1.78 -19.16 -16.03
N GLN A 48 -3.11 -19.25 -16.05
CA GLN A 48 -3.85 -19.34 -17.32
C GLN A 48 -3.77 -18.02 -18.05
N ARG A 49 -3.65 -18.06 -19.38
CA ARG A 49 -3.72 -16.85 -20.19
C ARG A 49 -5.14 -16.29 -20.18
N LEU A 50 -5.25 -14.96 -20.18
CA LEU A 50 -6.54 -14.27 -20.23
C LEU A 50 -7.08 -14.17 -21.67
N ASP A 51 -6.18 -14.14 -22.66
CA ASP A 51 -6.48 -13.85 -24.05
C ASP A 51 -6.46 -15.09 -24.97
N GLY A 52 -6.56 -16.30 -24.40
CA GLY A 52 -6.59 -17.51 -25.21
C GLY A 52 -6.38 -18.79 -24.42
N SER A 53 -6.00 -19.85 -25.13
CA SER A 53 -5.70 -21.14 -24.52
C SER A 53 -4.26 -21.21 -24.01
N GLY A 54 -4.08 -22.06 -23.00
CA GLY A 54 -2.78 -22.38 -22.45
C GLY A 54 -2.37 -21.53 -21.25
N GLN A 55 -1.14 -21.78 -20.82
CA GLN A 55 -0.57 -21.26 -19.59
C GLN A 55 0.66 -20.40 -19.88
N VAL A 56 1.00 -19.54 -18.93
CA VAL A 56 2.26 -18.80 -18.89
C VAL A 56 2.94 -19.06 -17.55
N SER A 57 4.20 -19.51 -17.59
CA SER A 57 5.03 -19.65 -16.40
C SER A 57 6.05 -18.53 -16.32
N LEU A 58 6.40 -18.09 -15.11
CA LEU A 58 7.53 -17.17 -14.93
C LEU A 58 8.85 -17.79 -15.41
N ALA A 59 8.99 -19.13 -15.30
CA ALA A 59 10.18 -19.85 -15.73
C ALA A 59 10.45 -19.71 -17.23
N ASP A 60 9.40 -19.58 -18.05
CA ASP A 60 9.49 -19.41 -19.51
C ASP A 60 10.18 -18.09 -19.90
N LEU A 61 10.25 -17.13 -18.97
CA LEU A 61 10.86 -15.80 -19.17
C LEU A 61 12.27 -15.69 -18.56
N SER A 62 12.85 -16.80 -18.10
CA SER A 62 14.20 -16.82 -17.53
C SER A 62 15.24 -16.22 -18.49
N GLY A 63 16.17 -15.44 -17.95
CA GLY A 63 17.20 -14.73 -18.73
C GLY A 63 16.74 -13.39 -19.32
N LYS A 64 15.47 -12.99 -19.13
CA LYS A 64 14.96 -11.66 -19.50
C LYS A 64 14.72 -10.82 -18.25
N VAL A 65 14.94 -9.50 -18.36
CA VAL A 65 14.45 -8.54 -17.37
C VAL A 65 12.96 -8.34 -17.60
N VAL A 66 12.14 -8.66 -16.61
CA VAL A 66 10.67 -8.60 -16.70
C VAL A 66 10.09 -7.73 -15.59
N VAL A 67 9.05 -6.96 -15.93
CA VAL A 67 8.25 -6.21 -14.97
C VAL A 67 6.89 -6.90 -14.86
N VAL A 68 6.53 -7.35 -13.67
CA VAL A 68 5.25 -8.03 -13.41
C VAL A 68 4.29 -7.05 -12.76
N ASN A 69 3.12 -6.85 -13.37
CA ASN A 69 2.07 -6.00 -12.84
C ASN A 69 0.79 -6.83 -12.60
N PHE A 70 0.33 -6.86 -11.34
CA PHE A 70 -0.95 -7.42 -10.97
C PHE A 70 -2.01 -6.30 -10.97
N PHE A 71 -3.12 -6.52 -11.66
CA PHE A 71 -4.22 -5.55 -11.80
C PHE A 71 -5.58 -6.28 -11.82
N ALA A 72 -6.66 -5.52 -11.64
CA ALA A 72 -8.05 -5.98 -11.71
C ALA A 72 -8.94 -4.85 -12.23
#